data_AF-A0A450Z4H8-F1
#
_entry.id   AF-A0A450Z4H8-F1
#
_cell.length_a   1.000
_cell.length_b   1.000
_cell.length_c   1.000
_cell.angle_alpha   90.00
_cell.angle_beta   90.00
_cell.angle_gamma   90.00
#
_symmetry.space_group_name_H-M   'P 1'
#
loop_
_entity.id
_entity.type
_entity.pdbx_description
1 polymer ?
#
loop_
_entity_poly.entity_id
_entity_poly.type
_entity_poly.pdbx_seq_one_letter_code
_entity_poly.pdbx_strand_id
1 'polypeptide(L)'
;MIKQTIGELLEEKVVLDIEGIDRMYLNLYQPMLQTGGGVSTFFREEHRGAKVTSTALMSPMTKSFIHDIYSFAKQEGVDIVSFDKGQSKDEVTQRYL
;
A
#
# COMPACT_ATOMS: atom_id res chain seq x y z
N MET A 1 -19.50 18.87 -36.42
CA MET A 1 -18.54 19.12 -35.31
C MET A 1 -18.03 17.74 -34.92
N ILE A 2 -16.76 17.44 -35.19
CA ILE A 2 -16.21 16.10 -34.95
C ILE A 2 -16.17 15.86 -33.44
N LYS A 3 -16.78 14.76 -33.02
CA LYS A 3 -17.02 14.39 -31.62
C LYS A 3 -15.92 13.46 -31.07
N GLN A 4 -14.75 13.47 -31.70
CA GLN A 4 -13.70 12.50 -31.42
C GLN A 4 -12.67 13.09 -30.47
N THR A 5 -12.27 12.30 -29.48
CA THR A 5 -11.23 12.65 -28.52
C THR A 5 -9.85 12.44 -29.13
N ILE A 6 -8.82 13.08 -28.56
CA ILE A 6 -7.44 12.88 -29.02
C ILE A 6 -6.98 11.43 -28.85
N GLY A 7 -7.49 10.71 -27.84
CA GLY A 7 -7.21 9.28 -27.65
C GLY A 7 -7.70 8.44 -28.84
N GLU A 8 -8.95 8.63 -29.25
CA GLU A 8 -9.54 7.94 -30.40
C GLU A 8 -8.80 8.25 -31.72
N LEU A 9 -8.27 9.47 -31.86
CA LEU A 9 -7.52 9.85 -33.07
C LEU A 9 -6.13 9.17 -33.15
N LEU A 10 -5.56 8.82 -32.00
CA LEU A 10 -4.19 8.32 -31.89
C LEU A 10 -4.13 6.81 -31.61
N GLU A 11 -5.27 6.13 -31.51
CA GLU A 11 -5.37 4.71 -31.14
C GLU A 11 -4.44 3.80 -31.98
N GLU A 12 -4.40 3.98 -33.31
CA GLU A 12 -3.51 3.21 -34.20
C GLU A 12 -2.02 3.62 -34.16
N LYS A 13 -1.69 4.69 -33.42
CA LYS A 13 -0.34 5.26 -33.28
C LYS A 13 0.26 5.08 -31.89
N VAL A 14 -0.55 4.73 -30.89
CA VAL A 14 -0.07 4.42 -29.55
C VAL A 14 0.51 3.01 -29.55
N VAL A 15 1.82 2.91 -29.38
CA VAL A 15 2.55 1.63 -29.27
C VAL A 15 2.74 1.17 -27.82
N LEU A 16 2.42 2.03 -26.85
CA LEU A 16 2.47 1.75 -25.42
C LEU A 16 1.43 2.62 -24.71
N ASP A 17 0.42 2.00 -24.12
CA ASP A 17 -0.57 2.62 -23.25
C ASP A 17 -0.44 2.00 -21.84
N ILE A 18 -0.44 2.83 -20.81
CA ILE A 18 -0.26 2.41 -19.41
C ILE A 18 -1.28 3.17 -18.57
N GLU A 19 -2.29 2.46 -18.08
CA GLU A 19 -3.09 2.91 -16.96
C GLU A 19 -2.46 2.40 -15.66
N GLY A 20 -2.45 3.25 -14.64
CA GLY A 20 -1.97 2.90 -13.33
C GLY A 20 -2.21 4.06 -12.38
N ILE A 21 -2.26 3.76 -11.08
CA ILE A 21 -2.24 4.81 -10.05
C ILE A 21 -0.87 5.49 -10.14
N ASP A 22 -0.78 6.65 -10.81
CA ASP A 22 0.47 7.37 -11.05
C ASP A 22 1.22 7.59 -9.73
N ARG A 23 0.52 8.07 -8.68
CA ARG A 23 1.06 8.24 -7.32
C ARG A 23 -0.03 8.21 -6.25
N MET A 24 0.09 7.31 -5.27
CA MET A 24 -0.62 7.41 -3.99
C MET A 24 0.33 8.09 -2.98
N TYR A 25 0.24 9.41 -2.83
CA TYR A 25 1.07 10.16 -1.88
C TYR A 25 0.57 9.99 -0.45
N LEU A 26 0.96 8.88 0.19
CA LEU A 26 0.85 8.72 1.63
C LEU A 26 2.11 9.32 2.28
N ASN A 27 2.18 10.64 2.34
CA ASN A 27 3.28 11.36 2.98
C ASN A 27 3.22 11.22 4.51
N LEU A 28 3.50 10.04 5.04
CA LEU A 28 3.77 9.84 6.45
C LEU A 28 5.27 9.57 6.62
N TYR A 29 6.02 10.60 6.99
CA TYR A 29 7.44 10.50 7.28
C TYR A 29 7.66 10.52 8.78
N GLN A 30 8.19 9.43 9.32
CA GLN A 30 8.65 9.37 10.71
C GLN A 30 10.19 9.27 10.70
N PRO A 31 10.93 10.37 10.92
CA PRO A 31 12.39 10.41 10.79
C PRO A 31 13.14 9.43 11.72
N MET A 32 12.67 9.28 12.96
CA MET A 32 13.28 8.41 13.97
C MET A 32 13.13 6.92 13.63
N LEU A 33 12.09 6.53 12.90
CA LEU A 33 11.91 5.13 12.49
C LEU A 33 12.66 4.76 11.20
N GLN A 34 13.40 5.69 10.58
CA GLN A 34 14.17 5.43 9.36
C GLN A 34 15.54 4.79 9.59
N THR A 35 15.99 4.71 10.84
CA THR A 35 17.30 4.15 11.19
C THR A 35 17.16 3.06 12.25
N GLY A 36 18.06 2.08 12.24
CA GLY A 36 18.08 1.03 13.27
C GLY A 36 18.21 1.59 14.68
N GLY A 37 18.96 2.69 14.85
CA GLY A 37 19.12 3.37 16.13
C GLY A 37 17.81 3.95 16.66
N GLY A 38 17.08 4.71 15.84
CA GLY A 38 15.81 5.28 16.30
C GLY A 38 14.69 4.25 16.45
N VAL A 39 14.70 3.16 15.66
CA VAL A 39 13.85 1.99 15.91
C VAL A 39 14.20 1.34 17.26
N SER A 40 15.49 1.24 17.61
CA SER A 40 15.92 0.74 18.92
C SER A 40 15.43 1.61 20.08
N THR A 41 15.55 2.94 19.96
CA THR A 41 15.02 3.91 20.94
C THR A 41 13.51 3.80 21.12
N PHE A 42 12.75 3.65 20.03
CA PHE A 42 11.31 3.42 20.08
C PHE A 42 10.95 2.19 20.94
N PHE A 43 11.66 1.07 20.75
CA PHE A 43 11.38 -0.15 21.49
C PHE A 43 11.86 -0.12 22.94
N ARG A 44 13.03 0.45 23.23
CA ARG A 44 13.63 0.37 24.57
C ARG A 44 13.29 1.52 25.49
N GLU A 45 13.44 2.74 25.00
CA GLU A 45 13.52 3.94 25.84
C GLU A 45 12.19 4.68 25.86
N GLU A 46 11.59 4.92 24.69
CA GLU A 46 10.51 5.91 24.59
C GLU A 46 9.09 5.32 24.64
N HIS A 47 8.81 4.23 23.92
CA HIS A 47 7.42 3.84 23.65
C HIS A 47 7.03 2.44 24.07
N ARG A 48 7.97 1.48 24.15
CA ARG A 48 7.65 0.08 24.44
C ARG A 48 8.35 -0.50 25.68
N GLY A 49 9.30 0.23 26.27
CA GLY A 49 9.94 -0.15 27.54
C GLY A 49 10.67 -1.49 27.51
N ALA A 50 11.07 -1.96 26.32
CA ALA A 50 11.75 -3.24 26.18
C ALA A 50 13.16 -3.19 26.75
N LYS A 51 13.58 -4.24 27.46
CA LYS A 51 14.94 -4.30 28.02
C LYS A 51 16.02 -4.37 26.94
N VAL A 52 15.71 -5.03 25.82
CA VAL A 52 16.61 -5.23 24.66
C VAL A 52 15.84 -5.00 23.36
N THR A 53 16.53 -4.46 22.35
CA THR A 53 15.97 -4.35 21.00
C THR A 53 16.07 -5.70 20.31
N SER A 54 14.93 -6.24 19.90
CA SER A 54 14.86 -7.48 19.12
C SER A 54 13.77 -7.36 18.08
N THR A 55 14.05 -7.84 16.87
CA THR A 55 13.05 -7.95 15.79
C THR A 55 11.87 -8.83 16.19
N ALA A 56 12.05 -9.74 17.17
CA ALA A 56 10.97 -10.52 17.74
C ALA A 56 9.88 -9.66 18.39
N LEU A 57 10.20 -8.45 18.86
CA LEU A 57 9.25 -7.50 19.45
C LEU A 57 8.36 -6.83 18.40
N MET A 58 8.81 -6.78 17.14
CA MET A 58 8.03 -6.20 16.04
C MET A 58 6.89 -7.12 15.62
N SER A 59 7.15 -8.42 15.56
CA SER A 59 6.20 -9.40 14.99
C SER A 59 4.80 -9.35 15.61
N PRO A 60 4.62 -9.33 16.95
CA PRO A 60 3.29 -9.27 17.55
C PRO A 60 2.52 -8.00 17.17
N MET A 61 3.18 -6.84 17.18
CA MET A 61 2.54 -5.57 16.83
C MET A 61 2.15 -5.51 15.36
N THR A 62 3.03 -5.96 14.46
CA THR A 62 2.73 -6.04 13.04
C THR A 62 1.55 -6.97 12.77
N LYS A 63 1.50 -8.14 13.41
CA LYS A 63 0.38 -9.08 13.27
C LYS A 63 -0.93 -8.50 13.79
N SER A 64 -0.90 -7.81 14.94
CA SER A 64 -2.08 -7.12 15.48
C SER A 64 -2.59 -6.07 14.49
N PHE A 65 -1.69 -5.20 13.99
CA PHE A 65 -2.07 -4.16 13.04
C PHE A 65 -2.67 -4.74 11.75
N ILE A 66 -2.08 -5.81 11.20
CA ILE A 66 -2.64 -6.51 10.04
C ILE A 66 -4.03 -7.07 10.37
N HIS A 67 -4.19 -7.70 11.53
CA HIS A 67 -5.49 -8.22 11.96
C HIS A 67 -6.55 -7.11 12.07
N ASP A 68 -6.18 -5.94 12.59
CA ASP A 68 -7.07 -4.79 12.71
C ASP A 68 -7.50 -4.28 11.33
N ILE A 69 -6.60 -4.26 10.33
CA ILE A 69 -6.94 -3.92 8.94
C ILE A 69 -8.01 -4.88 8.39
N TYR A 70 -7.80 -6.21 8.52
CA TYR A 70 -8.77 -7.19 8.03
C TYR A 70 -10.12 -7.10 8.77
N SER A 71 -10.07 -6.84 10.08
CA SER A 71 -11.27 -6.69 10.90
C SER A 71 -12.07 -5.46 10.50
N PHE A 72 -11.38 -4.32 10.31
CA PHE A 72 -11.98 -3.10 9.80
C PHE A 72 -12.62 -3.30 8.42
N ALA A 73 -11.89 -3.89 7.47
CA ALA A 73 -12.40 -4.12 6.13
C ALA A 73 -13.66 -5.01 6.14
N LYS A 74 -13.65 -6.06 6.96
CA LYS A 74 -14.83 -6.92 7.16
C LYS A 74 -16.02 -6.15 7.75
N GLN A 75 -15.77 -5.29 8.74
CA GLN A 75 -16.82 -4.50 9.39
C GLN A 75 -17.47 -3.51 8.42
N GLU A 76 -16.65 -2.84 7.60
CA GLU A 76 -17.10 -1.80 6.68
C GLU A 76 -17.53 -2.34 5.31
N GLY A 77 -17.48 -3.66 5.10
CA GLY A 77 -17.83 -4.28 3.82
C GLY A 77 -16.87 -3.91 2.68
N VAL A 78 -15.60 -3.65 3.00
CA VAL A 78 -14.54 -3.35 2.03
C VAL A 78 -13.85 -4.64 1.61
N ASP A 79 -13.87 -4.93 0.32
CA ASP A 79 -13.17 -6.10 -0.23
C ASP A 79 -11.65 -5.91 -0.25
N ILE A 80 -10.92 -6.84 0.36
CA ILE A 80 -9.46 -6.93 0.28
C ILE A 80 -9.10 -7.94 -0.81
N VAL A 81 -8.56 -7.43 -1.92
CA VAL A 81 -8.14 -8.25 -3.07
C VAL A 81 -6.67 -8.60 -2.95
N SER A 82 -6.36 -9.90 -2.94
CA SER A 82 -4.99 -10.40 -3.03
C SER A 82 -4.60 -10.63 -4.48
N PHE A 83 -3.37 -10.25 -4.85
CA PHE A 83 -2.87 -10.42 -6.21
C PHE A 83 -1.89 -11.60 -6.28
N ASP A 84 -2.10 -12.47 -7.27
CA ASP A 84 -1.13 -13.51 -7.60
C ASP A 84 0.06 -12.93 -8.37
N LYS A 85 1.19 -13.65 -8.34
CA LYS A 85 2.39 -13.24 -9.06
C LYS A 85 2.10 -13.14 -10.56
N GLY A 86 2.31 -11.95 -11.12
CA GLY A 86 2.11 -11.67 -12.55
C GLY A 86 0.68 -11.27 -12.94
N GLN A 87 -0.24 -11.18 -11.98
CA GLN A 87 -1.60 -10.71 -12.23
C GLN A 87 -1.61 -9.19 -12.48
N SER A 88 -2.30 -8.76 -13.55
CA SER A 88 -2.53 -7.34 -13.81
C SER A 88 -3.47 -6.76 -12.75
N LYS A 89 -3.03 -5.71 -12.06
CA LYS A 89 -3.83 -5.05 -11.03
C LYS A 89 -4.99 -4.27 -11.64
N ASP A 90 -4.78 -3.68 -12.81
CA ASP A 90 -5.78 -2.85 -13.47
C ASP A 90 -6.91 -3.72 -14.02
N GLU A 91 -6.61 -4.85 -14.67
CA GLU A 91 -7.63 -5.80 -15.15
C GLU A 91 -8.48 -6.38 -14.00
N VAL A 92 -7.87 -6.61 -12.84
CA VAL A 92 -8.60 -7.06 -11.65
C VAL A 92 -9.49 -5.92 -11.13
N THR A 93 -8.97 -4.71 -11.05
CA THR A 93 -9.69 -3.53 -10.55
C THR A 93 -10.90 -3.19 -11.43
N GLN A 94 -10.76 -3.32 -12.76
CA GLN A 94 -11.86 -3.10 -13.72
C GLN A 94 -13.07 -4.02 -13.48
N ARG A 95 -12.90 -5.17 -12.83
CA ARG A 95 -14.03 -6.08 -12.49
C ARG A 95 -14.85 -5.59 -11.28
N TYR A 96 -14.35 -4.61 -10.55
CA TYR A 96 -14.99 -4.01 -9.38
C TYR A 96 -15.64 -2.64 -9.67
N LEU A 97 -15.51 -2.12 -10.90
CA LEU A 97 -16.12 -0.87 -11.38
C LEU A 97 -17.41 -1.17 -12.17
#